data_AF-R7Y744-F1
#
_entry.id   AF-R7Y744-F1
#
_cell.length_a   1.000
_cell.length_b   1.000
_cell.length_c   1.000
_cell.angle_alpha   90.00
_cell.angle_beta   90.00
_cell.angle_gamma   90.00
#
_symmetry.space_group_name_H-M   'P 1'
#
loop_
_entity.id
_entity.type
_entity.pdbx_description
1 polymer ?
#
loop_
_entity_poly.entity_id
_entity_poly.type
_entity_poly.pdbx_seq_one_letter_code
_entity_poly.pdbx_strand_id
1 'polypeptide(L)'
;MLERLGAAASDVAGGVTVDGVMIDVFVDQDGEGPFDVWARFEGADAFGLDRRFGDERWLFGVEWGELGWEPEVPSRPRGWSRDDLEQTIVDVVATWLDALVPSGPVHWEIGSAAGTLDRRPLGPSADRDGTGPRG
;
A
#
# COMPACT_ATOMS: atom_id res chain seq x y z
N MET A 1 -1.97 -0.72 -13.49
CA MET A 1 -3.02 -1.13 -12.53
C MET A 1 -3.44 0.03 -11.63
N LEU A 2 -2.50 0.63 -10.87
CA LEU A 2 -2.76 1.75 -9.95
C LEU A 2 -3.58 2.91 -10.56
N GLU A 3 -3.26 3.32 -11.80
CA GLU A 3 -4.04 4.32 -12.55
C GLU A 3 -5.54 3.98 -12.66
N ARG A 4 -5.87 2.71 -12.92
CA ARG A 4 -7.28 2.27 -13.05
C ARG A 4 -8.00 2.28 -11.71
N LEU A 5 -7.31 1.90 -10.64
CA LEU A 5 -7.84 1.98 -9.27
C LEU A 5 -8.08 3.44 -8.87
N GLY A 6 -7.11 4.33 -9.12
CA GLY A 6 -7.24 5.75 -8.83
C GLY A 6 -8.36 6.42 -9.63
N ALA A 7 -8.51 6.08 -10.91
CA ALA A 7 -9.60 6.58 -11.74
C ALA A 7 -10.97 6.11 -11.23
N ALA A 8 -11.11 4.84 -10.83
CA ALA A 8 -12.34 4.33 -10.27
C ALA A 8 -12.67 4.97 -8.91
N ALA A 9 -11.67 5.20 -8.08
CA ALA A 9 -11.84 5.88 -6.80
C ALA A 9 -12.18 7.38 -6.96
N SER A 10 -11.80 8.01 -8.07
CA SER A 10 -12.09 9.42 -8.33
C SER A 10 -13.41 9.67 -9.07
N ASP A 11 -14.20 8.63 -9.38
CA ASP A 11 -15.38 8.73 -10.25
C ASP A 11 -16.62 9.31 -9.55
N VAL A 12 -16.48 10.54 -9.06
CA VAL A 12 -17.58 11.29 -8.43
C VAL A 12 -18.70 11.57 -9.45
N ALA A 13 -18.36 11.71 -10.74
CA ALA A 13 -19.34 11.89 -11.80
C ALA A 13 -20.23 10.65 -11.99
N GLY A 14 -19.69 9.45 -11.75
CA GLY A 14 -20.42 8.18 -11.65
C GLY A 14 -21.17 7.97 -10.34
N GLY A 15 -21.10 8.93 -9.39
CA GLY A 15 -21.75 8.86 -8.08
C GLY A 15 -21.01 8.00 -7.05
N VAL A 16 -19.75 7.63 -7.32
CA VAL A 16 -18.93 6.84 -6.40
C VAL A 16 -18.48 7.69 -5.21
N THR A 17 -18.72 7.18 -4.01
CA THR A 17 -18.26 7.74 -2.73
C THR A 17 -17.28 6.76 -2.10
N VAL A 18 -16.00 6.97 -2.38
CA VAL A 18 -14.90 6.35 -1.65
C VAL A 18 -14.08 7.42 -0.97
N ASP A 19 -13.54 7.05 0.18
CA ASP A 19 -12.64 7.89 0.93
C ASP A 19 -11.27 7.85 0.24
N GLY A 20 -10.76 6.65 -0.09
CA GLY A 20 -9.46 6.48 -0.74
C GLY A 20 -9.15 5.03 -1.14
N VAL A 21 -7.86 4.76 -1.37
CA VAL A 21 -7.34 3.41 -1.67
C VAL A 21 -6.31 2.99 -0.63
N MET A 22 -6.54 1.85 -0.01
CA MET A 22 -5.64 1.17 0.90
C MET A 22 -4.77 0.17 0.14
N ILE A 23 -3.48 0.14 0.46
CA ILE A 23 -2.56 -0.91 0.08
C ILE A 23 -2.30 -1.78 1.31
N ASP A 24 -2.74 -3.03 1.25
CA ASP A 24 -2.59 -4.01 2.32
C ASP A 24 -1.42 -4.95 1.99
N VAL A 25 -0.43 -5.01 2.88
CA VAL A 25 0.71 -5.92 2.80
C VAL A 25 0.45 -7.15 3.66
N PHE A 26 0.41 -8.32 3.04
CA PHE A 26 0.16 -9.61 3.68
C PHE A 26 1.47 -10.38 3.84
N VAL A 27 2.11 -10.21 4.99
CA VAL A 27 3.32 -10.97 5.34
C VAL A 27 2.93 -12.35 5.85
N ASP A 28 3.63 -13.40 5.40
CA ASP A 28 3.43 -14.75 5.91
C ASP A 28 3.68 -14.83 7.43
N GLN A 29 3.07 -15.82 8.10
CA GLN A 29 3.04 -15.92 9.56
C GLN A 29 4.42 -15.99 10.21
N ASP A 30 5.41 -16.57 9.52
CA ASP A 30 6.77 -16.69 10.04
C ASP A 30 7.64 -15.45 9.72
N GLY A 31 7.18 -14.55 8.85
CA GLY A 31 7.93 -13.36 8.43
C GLY A 31 9.20 -13.67 7.61
N GLU A 32 9.41 -14.93 7.27
CA GLU A 32 10.52 -15.39 6.42
C GLU A 32 10.00 -15.90 5.07
N GLY A 33 8.68 -15.96 4.90
CA GLY A 33 7.98 -16.40 3.70
C GLY A 33 7.59 -15.27 2.75
N PRO A 34 7.07 -15.61 1.56
CA PRO A 34 6.61 -14.64 0.59
C PRO A 34 5.53 -13.72 1.17
N PHE A 35 5.34 -12.56 0.56
CA PHE A 35 4.27 -11.65 0.93
C PHE A 35 3.56 -11.09 -0.29
N ASP A 36 2.28 -10.80 -0.13
CA ASP A 36 1.42 -10.26 -1.18
C ASP A 36 1.03 -8.82 -0.89
N VAL A 37 0.95 -8.02 -1.95
CA VAL A 37 0.52 -6.63 -1.89
C VAL A 37 -0.78 -6.47 -2.66
N TRP A 38 -1.82 -6.05 -1.95
CA TRP A 38 -3.16 -5.88 -2.51
C TRP A 38 -3.64 -4.45 -2.36
N ALA A 39 -4.49 -4.01 -3.28
CA ALA A 39 -5.26 -2.78 -3.13
C ALA A 39 -6.67 -3.07 -2.60
N ARG A 40 -7.24 -2.13 -1.85
CA ARG A 40 -8.61 -2.19 -1.33
C ARG A 40 -9.19 -0.80 -1.29
N PHE A 41 -10.46 -0.65 -1.63
CA PHE A 41 -11.12 0.64 -1.52
C PHE A 41 -11.56 0.89 -0.07
N GLU A 42 -11.64 2.17 0.33
CA GLU A 42 -12.23 2.60 1.60
C GLU A 42 -13.43 3.51 1.34
N GLY A 43 -14.43 3.47 2.20
CA GLY A 43 -15.63 4.32 2.12
C GLY A 43 -16.90 3.59 1.67
N ALA A 44 -17.96 4.36 1.41
CA ALA A 44 -19.32 3.85 1.26
C ALA A 44 -19.49 2.85 0.09
N ASP A 45 -18.82 3.10 -1.04
CA ASP A 45 -18.89 2.26 -2.24
C ASP A 45 -17.76 1.23 -2.35
N ALA A 46 -16.89 1.14 -1.33
CA ALA A 46 -15.71 0.28 -1.34
C ALA A 46 -16.03 -1.17 -1.66
N PHE A 47 -17.03 -1.75 -0.99
CA PHE A 47 -17.41 -3.15 -1.18
C PHE A 47 -17.81 -3.46 -2.63
N GLY A 48 -18.55 -2.55 -3.27
CA GLY A 48 -18.98 -2.70 -4.66
C GLY A 48 -17.80 -2.68 -5.62
N LEU A 49 -16.86 -1.77 -5.39
CA LEU A 49 -15.64 -1.65 -6.17
C LEU A 49 -14.68 -2.82 -5.95
N ASP A 50 -14.48 -3.26 -4.71
CA ASP A 50 -13.63 -4.40 -4.38
C ASP A 50 -14.12 -5.67 -5.08
N ARG A 51 -15.44 -5.89 -5.09
CA ARG A 51 -16.06 -7.01 -5.81
C ARG A 51 -15.93 -6.88 -7.32
N ARG A 52 -16.06 -5.65 -7.86
CA ARG A 52 -15.95 -5.38 -9.29
C ARG A 52 -14.55 -5.65 -9.81
N PHE A 53 -13.52 -5.22 -9.09
CA PHE A 53 -12.12 -5.41 -9.49
C PHE A 53 -11.61 -6.81 -9.13
N GLY A 54 -12.12 -7.44 -8.08
CA GLY A 54 -11.75 -8.81 -7.72
C GLY A 54 -10.24 -8.98 -7.59
N ASP A 55 -9.68 -9.92 -8.34
CA ASP A 55 -8.25 -10.26 -8.37
C ASP A 55 -7.38 -9.21 -9.07
N GLU A 56 -7.96 -8.29 -9.85
CA GLU A 56 -7.19 -7.19 -10.46
C GLU A 56 -6.55 -6.31 -9.36
N ARG A 57 -7.08 -6.35 -8.14
CA ARG A 57 -6.54 -5.62 -6.98
C ARG A 57 -5.22 -6.16 -6.47
N TRP A 58 -4.82 -7.38 -6.84
CA TRP A 58 -3.48 -7.87 -6.54
C TRP A 58 -2.45 -7.05 -7.34
N LEU A 59 -1.53 -6.41 -6.64
CA LEU A 59 -0.53 -5.56 -7.28
C LEU A 59 0.69 -6.37 -7.69
N PHE A 60 1.27 -7.09 -6.73
CA PHE A 60 2.38 -8.02 -6.91
C PHE A 60 2.60 -8.83 -5.63
N GLY A 61 3.34 -9.92 -5.76
CA GLY A 61 3.87 -10.71 -4.65
C GLY A 61 5.40 -10.64 -4.64
N VAL A 62 5.99 -10.95 -3.50
CA VAL A 62 7.43 -11.03 -3.30
C VAL A 62 7.78 -12.44 -2.88
N GLU A 63 8.64 -13.08 -3.66
CA GLU A 63 8.96 -14.50 -3.51
C GLU A 63 10.46 -14.71 -3.32
N TRP A 64 10.83 -15.82 -2.67
CA TRP A 64 12.24 -16.22 -2.56
C TRP A 64 12.68 -17.00 -3.81
N GLY A 65 13.37 -16.32 -4.71
CA GLY A 65 13.97 -16.89 -5.91
C GLY A 65 15.38 -17.46 -5.67
N GLU A 66 16.03 -17.91 -6.75
CA GLU A 66 17.36 -18.53 -6.68
C GLU A 66 18.46 -17.58 -6.17
N LEU A 67 18.27 -16.27 -6.37
CA LEU A 67 19.23 -15.21 -6.00
C LEU A 67 18.84 -14.45 -4.73
N GLY A 68 17.74 -14.85 -4.08
CA GLY A 68 17.15 -14.14 -2.95
C GLY A 68 15.74 -13.62 -3.29
N TRP A 69 15.30 -12.61 -2.55
CA TRP A 69 13.98 -12.03 -2.73
C TRP A 69 13.81 -11.33 -4.07
N GLU A 70 12.69 -11.59 -4.74
CA GLU A 70 12.26 -10.89 -5.94
C GLU A 70 10.83 -10.35 -5.75
N PRO A 71 10.65 -9.02 -5.71
CA PRO A 71 11.65 -7.94 -5.68
C PRO A 71 12.55 -7.93 -4.42
N GLU A 72 13.69 -7.24 -4.50
CA GLU A 72 14.72 -7.22 -3.45
C GLU A 72 14.23 -6.56 -2.15
N VAL A 73 13.98 -7.34 -1.10
CA VAL A 73 13.76 -6.84 0.26
C VAL A 73 15.01 -6.98 1.14
N PRO A 74 15.24 -6.03 2.08
CA PRO A 74 16.31 -6.14 3.06
C PRO A 74 16.24 -7.44 3.85
N SER A 75 17.40 -8.06 4.08
CA SER A 75 17.49 -9.23 4.95
C SER A 75 17.19 -8.87 6.39
N ARG A 76 16.41 -9.71 7.09
CA ARG A 76 16.06 -9.54 8.51
C ARG A 76 17.31 -9.64 9.39
N PRO A 77 17.75 -8.56 10.06
CA PRO A 77 18.81 -8.61 11.05
C PRO A 77 18.44 -9.49 12.25
N ARG A 78 19.46 -10.05 12.91
CA ARG A 78 19.26 -10.81 14.15
C ARG A 78 18.68 -9.89 15.23
N GLY A 79 17.60 -10.33 15.88
CA GLY A 79 16.98 -9.63 17.00
C GLY A 79 15.76 -8.79 16.64
N TRP A 80 15.37 -8.71 15.36
CA TRP A 80 14.10 -8.09 14.99
C TRP A 80 12.90 -8.91 15.46
N SER A 81 11.94 -8.23 16.07
CA SER A 81 10.61 -8.76 16.33
C SER A 81 9.83 -8.94 15.02
N ARG A 82 8.63 -9.52 15.12
CA ARG A 82 7.70 -9.60 13.98
C ARG A 82 7.27 -8.20 13.54
N ASP A 83 6.99 -7.31 14.48
CA ASP A 83 6.53 -5.95 14.18
C ASP A 83 7.62 -5.12 13.48
N ASP A 84 8.89 -5.27 13.88
CA ASP A 84 10.04 -4.60 13.22
C ASP A 84 10.17 -5.02 11.75
N LEU A 85 9.94 -6.31 11.49
CA LEU A 85 9.97 -6.87 10.15
C LEU A 85 8.76 -6.38 9.32
N GLU A 86 7.54 -6.49 9.86
CA GLU A 86 6.33 -6.03 9.16
C GLU A 86 6.44 -4.54 8.81
N GLN A 87 6.95 -3.73 9.73
CA GLN A 87 7.17 -2.30 9.51
C GLN A 87 8.19 -2.06 8.39
N THR A 88 9.32 -2.78 8.42
CA THR A 88 10.34 -2.65 7.37
C THR A 88 9.79 -3.05 5.99
N ILE A 89 9.04 -4.14 5.90
CA ILE A 89 8.46 -4.59 4.64
C ILE A 89 7.48 -3.54 4.12
N VAL A 90 6.58 -3.03 4.98
CA VAL A 90 5.67 -1.93 4.62
C VAL A 90 6.43 -0.72 4.12
N ASP A 91 7.53 -0.33 4.76
CA ASP A 91 8.34 0.81 4.36
C ASP A 91 9.03 0.64 3.00
N VAL A 92 9.51 -0.57 2.72
CA VAL A 92 10.13 -0.92 1.45
C VAL A 92 9.09 -0.92 0.33
N VAL A 93 7.95 -1.59 0.54
CA VAL A 93 6.83 -1.59 -0.42
C VAL A 93 6.34 -0.16 -0.66
N ALA A 94 6.23 0.64 0.40
CA ALA A 94 5.84 2.05 0.27
C ALA A 94 6.81 2.81 -0.64
N THR A 95 8.10 2.61 -0.48
CA THR A 95 9.13 3.25 -1.30
C THR A 95 9.01 2.85 -2.77
N TRP A 96 8.69 1.58 -3.06
CA TRP A 96 8.46 1.13 -4.43
C TRP A 96 7.23 1.74 -5.07
N LEU A 97 6.14 1.86 -4.29
CA LEU A 97 4.86 2.37 -4.77
C LEU A 97 4.82 3.90 -4.85
N ASP A 98 5.63 4.62 -4.07
CA ASP A 98 5.56 6.07 -3.93
C ASP A 98 5.64 6.81 -5.27
N ALA A 99 6.54 6.37 -6.16
CA ALA A 99 6.70 6.95 -7.49
C ALA A 99 5.68 6.45 -8.53
N LEU A 100 4.90 5.42 -8.21
CA LEU A 100 3.96 4.75 -9.10
C LEU A 100 2.49 5.09 -8.80
N VAL A 101 2.21 5.61 -7.61
CA VAL A 101 0.87 6.06 -7.24
C VAL A 101 0.48 7.29 -8.06
N PRO A 102 -0.70 7.29 -8.71
CA PRO A 102 -1.16 8.42 -9.48
C PRO A 102 -1.39 9.65 -8.59
N SER A 103 -0.98 10.81 -9.08
CA SER A 103 -1.37 12.08 -8.47
C SER A 103 -2.87 12.32 -8.69
N GLY A 104 -3.58 12.84 -7.69
CA GLY A 104 -5.00 13.10 -7.83
C GLY A 104 -5.70 13.38 -6.50
N PRO A 105 -7.04 13.47 -6.52
CA PRO A 105 -7.84 13.77 -5.32
C PRO A 105 -8.00 12.56 -4.38
N VAL A 106 -7.67 11.36 -4.85
CA VAL A 106 -7.75 10.11 -4.07
C VAL A 106 -6.54 10.03 -3.15
N HIS A 107 -6.78 9.86 -1.86
CA HIS A 107 -5.72 9.54 -0.93
C HIS A 107 -5.36 8.06 -1.01
N TRP A 108 -4.06 7.79 -0.87
CA TRP A 108 -3.51 6.44 -0.85
C TRP A 108 -2.79 6.22 0.46
N GLU A 109 -3.03 5.07 1.07
CA GLU A 109 -2.37 4.65 2.30
C GLU A 109 -1.85 3.23 2.15
N ILE A 110 -0.83 2.87 2.92
CA ILE A 110 -0.31 1.51 3.02
C ILE A 110 -0.19 1.09 4.48
N GLY A 111 -0.44 -0.19 4.75
CA GLY A 111 -0.23 -0.80 6.05
C GLY A 111 -0.12 -2.32 6.00
N SER A 112 0.15 -2.92 7.15
CA SER A 112 0.05 -4.37 7.34
C SER A 112 -1.43 -4.78 7.32
N ALA A 113 -1.74 -5.85 6.59
CA ALA A 113 -3.10 -6.41 6.57
C ALA A 113 -3.57 -6.91 7.95
N ALA A 114 -2.63 -7.19 8.86
CA ALA A 114 -2.95 -7.54 10.25
C ALA A 114 -3.52 -6.35 11.03
N GLY A 115 -3.38 -5.12 10.53
CA GLY A 115 -3.83 -3.89 11.19
C GLY A 115 -3.06 -3.56 12.46
N THR A 116 -1.90 -4.20 12.67
CA THR A 116 -1.03 -4.06 13.83
C THR A 116 -0.18 -2.79 13.81
N LEU A 117 0.05 -2.24 12.62
CA LEU A 117 0.89 -1.08 12.38
C LEU A 117 0.07 0.14 11.97
N ASP A 118 0.55 1.31 12.36
CA ASP A 118 0.01 2.59 11.87
C ASP A 118 0.11 2.66 10.35
N ARG A 119 -0.98 3.11 9.74
CA ARG A 119 -1.05 3.32 8.29
C ARG A 119 -0.23 4.55 7.92
N ARG A 120 0.38 4.51 6.73
CA ARG A 120 1.18 5.62 6.21
C ARG A 120 0.68 6.06 4.84
N PRO A 121 0.71 7.37 4.52
CA PRO A 121 0.34 7.86 3.21
C PRO A 121 1.34 7.42 2.12
N LEU A 122 0.83 7.26 0.89
CA LEU A 122 1.59 6.96 -0.32
C LEU A 122 1.42 8.04 -1.38
N GLY A 123 2.43 8.16 -2.24
CA GLY A 123 2.40 9.00 -3.42
C GLY A 123 3.15 10.31 -3.22
N PRO A 124 3.32 11.10 -4.30
CA PRO A 124 4.02 12.37 -4.24
C PRO A 124 3.36 13.18 -3.15
N SER A 125 4.11 13.34 -2.05
CA SER A 125 3.58 13.89 -0.81
C SER A 125 2.77 15.11 -1.17
N ALA A 126 1.46 15.09 -0.89
CA ALA A 126 0.70 16.31 -0.71
C ALA A 126 1.41 17.00 0.45
N ASP A 127 2.38 17.82 0.09
CA ASP A 127 3.23 18.65 0.89
C ASP A 127 3.22 18.33 2.39
N ARG A 128 4.34 17.84 2.93
CA ARG A 128 4.70 18.18 4.31
C ARG A 128 4.99 19.69 4.32
N ASP A 129 3.96 20.52 4.12
CA ASP A 129 4.01 21.95 4.37
C ASP A 129 3.84 22.16 5.88
N GLY A 130 4.76 21.54 6.61
CA GLY A 130 5.05 21.85 7.99
C GLY A 130 5.98 23.05 8.02
N THR A 131 5.39 24.25 8.10
CA THR A 131 5.91 25.35 8.92
C THR A 131 7.37 25.78 8.64
N GLY A 132 7.57 26.64 7.64
CA GLY A 132 8.67 27.62 7.63
C GLY A 132 8.26 28.89 8.38
N PRO A 133 9.13 29.54 9.18
CA PRO A 133 8.71 30.54 10.14
C PRO A 133 8.20 31.81 9.45
N ARG A 134 7.14 32.40 10.01
CA ARG A 134 6.77 33.79 9.71
C ARG A 134 7.93 34.70 10.17
N GLY A 135 8.65 35.23 9.20
CA GLY A 135 9.58 36.35 9.34
C GLY A 135 9.04 37.56 8.62
#